data_AF-A0A9X9G328-F1
#
_entry.id   AF-A0A9X9G328-F1
#
_cell.length_a   1.000
_cell.length_b   1.000
_cell.length_c   1.000
_cell.angle_alpha   90.00
_cell.angle_beta   90.00
_cell.angle_gamma   90.00
#
_symmetry.space_group_name_H-M   'P 1'
#
loop_
_entity.id
_entity.type
_entity.pdbx_description
1 polymer ?
#
loop_
_entity_poly.entity_id
_entity_poly.type
_entity_poly.pdbx_seq_one_letter_code
_entity_poly.pdbx_strand_id
1 'polypeptide(L)'
;MFSLGKLFGGRDSAKVCAIKRLPEVYAEMAGEAGQCRVKRLRPEIGVFELHFVNADGEKYVCPMTACVTGIDLVFAANNRSVLVSSPFTADKLRPVLDLALADSPITLI
;
A
#
# COMPACT_ATOMS: atom_id res chain seq x y z
N MET A 1 -13.71 11.75 -18.35
CA MET A 1 -12.86 11.08 -19.36
C MET A 1 -11.66 10.46 -18.63
N PHE A 2 -11.59 9.13 -18.52
CA PHE A 2 -10.48 8.43 -17.87
C PHE A 2 -9.28 8.39 -18.82
N SER A 3 -8.17 9.05 -18.46
CA SER A 3 -6.94 9.01 -19.25
C SER A 3 -6.09 7.83 -18.80
N LEU A 4 -5.84 6.90 -19.71
CA LEU A 4 -4.89 5.80 -19.54
C LEU A 4 -3.50 6.32 -19.10
N GLY A 5 -3.09 7.52 -19.52
CA GLY A 5 -1.84 8.14 -19.06
C GLY A 5 -1.77 8.41 -17.55
N LYS A 6 -2.92 8.59 -16.88
CA LYS A 6 -3.01 8.68 -15.41
C LYS A 6 -2.97 7.30 -14.72
N LEU A 7 -2.90 6.18 -15.44
CA LEU A 7 -2.79 4.85 -14.84
C LEU A 7 -1.36 4.33 -14.84
N PHE A 8 -0.56 4.63 -15.87
CA PHE A 8 0.64 3.83 -16.14
C PHE A 8 1.98 4.38 -15.63
N GLY A 9 2.22 5.69 -15.52
CA GLY A 9 3.60 6.15 -15.26
C GLY A 9 3.84 7.55 -14.67
N GLY A 10 2.80 8.27 -14.24
CA GLY A 10 2.96 9.61 -13.67
C GLY A 10 3.08 9.64 -12.15
N ARG A 11 3.68 10.72 -11.61
CA ARG A 11 3.72 11.08 -10.18
C ARG A 11 2.32 11.14 -9.54
N ASP A 12 1.30 11.35 -10.38
CA ASP A 12 -0.12 11.45 -10.03
C ASP A 12 -0.96 10.31 -10.62
N SER A 13 -0.33 9.16 -10.89
CA SER A 13 -1.08 8.01 -11.40
C SER A 13 -1.98 7.41 -10.32
N ALA A 14 -3.09 6.79 -10.73
CA ALA A 14 -4.02 6.12 -9.82
C ALA A 14 -3.30 5.09 -8.92
N LYS A 15 -2.30 4.39 -9.49
CA LYS A 15 -1.36 3.53 -8.79
C LYS A 15 -0.59 4.27 -7.69
N VAL A 16 0.07 5.37 -8.03
CA VAL A 16 0.86 6.15 -7.06
C VAL A 16 -0.01 6.77 -5.98
N CYS A 17 -1.21 7.27 -6.34
CA CYS A 17 -2.18 7.78 -5.38
C CYS A 17 -2.62 6.68 -4.41
N ALA A 18 -2.96 5.48 -4.89
CA ALA A 18 -3.32 4.36 -4.02
C ALA A 18 -2.17 3.98 -3.07
N ILE A 19 -0.93 3.86 -3.57
CA ILE A 19 0.25 3.56 -2.73
C ILE A 19 0.46 4.62 -1.65
N LYS A 20 0.40 5.91 -2.02
CA LYS A 20 0.63 7.02 -1.08
C LYS A 20 -0.45 7.15 0.00
N ARG A 21 -1.64 6.60 -0.22
CA ARG A 21 -2.71 6.55 0.78
C ARG A 21 -2.54 5.46 1.83
N LEU A 22 -1.73 4.42 1.57
CA LEU A 22 -1.55 3.31 2.51
C LEU A 22 -1.14 3.75 3.93
N PRO A 23 -0.22 4.72 4.13
CA PRO A 23 0.09 5.26 5.45
C PRO A 23 -1.10 5.92 6.15
N GLU A 24 -1.95 6.65 5.43
CA GLU A 24 -3.13 7.32 5.97
C GLU A 24 -4.16 6.28 6.44
N VAL A 25 -4.41 5.27 5.60
CA VAL A 25 -5.31 4.15 5.94
C VAL A 25 -4.78 3.37 7.14
N TYR A 26 -3.47 3.17 7.24
CA TYR A 26 -2.87 2.51 8.39
C TYR A 26 -3.04 3.35 9.67
N ALA A 27 -2.88 4.67 9.60
CA ALA A 27 -3.10 5.54 10.75
C ALA A 27 -4.56 5.51 11.23
N GLU A 28 -5.52 5.41 10.31
CA GLU A 28 -6.94 5.21 10.65
C GLU A 28 -7.20 3.85 11.34
N MET A 29 -6.44 2.80 10.97
CA MET A 29 -6.57 1.46 11.57
C MET A 29 -5.86 1.33 12.92
N ALA A 30 -4.61 1.81 13.01
CA ALA A 30 -3.76 1.62 14.18
C ALA A 30 -3.90 2.73 15.24
N GLY A 31 -4.57 3.84 14.90
CA GLY A 31 -4.65 5.03 15.76
C GLY A 31 -3.26 5.59 16.07
N GLU A 32 -3.04 6.06 17.31
CA GLU A 32 -1.73 6.57 17.76
C GLU A 32 -0.70 5.46 18.01
N ALA A 33 -1.10 4.18 17.99
CA ALA A 33 -0.27 3.05 18.39
C ALA A 33 0.71 2.58 17.29
N GLY A 34 0.64 3.11 16.08
CA GLY A 34 1.53 2.69 15.00
C GLY A 34 1.76 3.76 13.92
N GLN A 35 2.98 3.80 13.39
CA GLN A 35 3.34 4.61 12.23
C GLN A 35 3.59 3.72 11.01
N CYS A 36 3.10 4.15 9.86
CA CYS A 36 3.44 3.57 8.56
C CYS A 36 4.02 4.64 7.65
N ARG A 37 5.02 4.29 6.85
CA ARG A 37 5.60 5.17 5.82
C ARG A 37 5.92 4.39 4.56
N VAL A 38 5.63 4.97 3.40
CA VAL A 38 6.09 4.46 2.11
C VAL A 38 7.53 4.93 1.87
N LYS A 39 8.43 4.01 1.55
CA LYS A 39 9.79 4.29 1.10
C LYS A 39 10.13 3.57 -0.19
N ARG A 40 11.23 4.00 -0.82
CA ARG A 40 11.79 3.41 -2.05
C ARG A 40 10.76 3.20 -3.18
N LEU A 41 9.76 4.08 -3.27
CA LEU A 41 8.75 4.02 -4.32
C LEU A 41 9.40 4.27 -5.69
N ARG A 42 9.23 3.30 -6.60
CA ARG A 42 9.60 3.35 -8.01
C ARG A 42 8.34 3.23 -8.86
N PRO A 43 7.63 4.35 -9.14
CA PRO A 43 6.34 4.36 -9.81
C PRO A 43 6.30 3.66 -11.15
N GLU A 44 7.41 3.69 -11.89
CA GLU A 44 7.53 3.16 -13.25
C GLU A 44 7.34 1.64 -13.26
N ILE A 45 7.92 0.97 -12.27
CA ILE A 45 7.89 -0.50 -12.11
C ILE A 45 6.96 -0.96 -10.98
N GLY A 46 6.34 -0.03 -10.25
CA GLY A 46 5.38 -0.34 -9.20
C GLY A 46 5.98 -0.97 -7.94
N VAL A 47 7.28 -0.80 -7.69
CA VAL A 47 7.96 -1.36 -6.51
C VAL A 47 8.01 -0.31 -5.40
N PHE A 48 7.77 -0.71 -4.15
CA PHE A 48 7.87 0.16 -2.98
C PHE A 48 8.08 -0.64 -1.70
N GLU A 49 8.34 0.03 -0.59
CA GLU A 49 8.44 -0.57 0.73
C GLU A 49 7.46 0.12 1.69
N LEU A 50 6.77 -0.67 2.50
CA LEU A 50 6.04 -0.18 3.66
C LEU A 50 6.89 -0.37 4.92
N HIS A 51 7.16 0.72 5.61
CA HIS A 51 7.93 0.75 6.86
C HIS A 51 6.94 0.99 7.99
N PHE A 52 6.77 0.00 8.84
CA PHE A 52 5.91 0.02 10.01
C PHE A 52 6.74 0.20 11.27
N VAL A 53 6.22 0.97 12.22
CA VAL A 53 6.77 1.13 13.56
C VAL A 53 5.60 1.05 14.54
N ASN A 54 5.66 0.18 15.55
CA ASN A 54 4.64 0.13 16.61
C ASN A 54 4.97 1.09 17.76
N ALA A 55 4.07 1.16 18.75
CA ALA A 55 4.23 2.00 19.94
C ALA A 55 5.48 1.65 20.74
N ASP A 56 5.89 0.37 20.74
CA ASP A 56 7.10 -0.12 21.41
C ASP A 56 8.40 0.19 20.63
N GLY A 57 8.28 0.77 19.43
CA GLY A 57 9.40 1.15 18.58
C GLY A 57 9.97 0.02 17.73
N GLU A 58 9.35 -1.16 17.73
CA GLU A 58 9.69 -2.27 16.84
C GLU A 58 9.40 -1.88 15.39
N LYS A 59 10.30 -2.31 14.50
CA LYS A 59 10.25 -1.92 13.09
C LYS A 59 10.05 -3.14 12.23
N TYR A 60 9.14 -3.03 11.27
CA TYR A 60 8.93 -4.03 10.26
C TYR A 60 8.91 -3.38 8.88
N VAL A 61 9.54 -4.03 7.90
CA VAL A 61 9.61 -3.55 6.53
C VAL A 61 9.04 -4.62 5.62
N CYS A 62 8.03 -4.24 4.84
CA CYS A 62 7.42 -5.11 3.85
C CYS A 62 7.73 -4.59 2.44
N PRO A 63 8.56 -5.30 1.65
CA PRO A 63 8.74 -5.04 0.23
C PRO A 63 7.46 -5.40 -0.52
N MET A 64 6.98 -4.47 -1.35
CA MET A 64 5.69 -4.56 -2.02
C MET A 64 5.82 -4.26 -3.51
N THR A 65 4.93 -4.85 -4.28
CA THR A 65 4.72 -4.51 -5.69
C THR A 65 3.26 -4.13 -5.93
N ALA A 66 3.04 -3.23 -6.88
CA ALA A 66 1.72 -2.82 -7.34
C ALA A 66 1.71 -2.74 -8.88
N CYS A 67 0.92 -3.58 -9.53
CA CYS A 67 0.75 -3.54 -10.98
C CYS A 67 -0.68 -3.13 -11.36
N VAL A 68 -0.81 -2.53 -12.54
CA VAL A 68 -2.12 -2.10 -13.08
C VAL A 68 -2.63 -3.22 -13.96
N THR A 69 -3.83 -3.74 -13.66
CA THR A 69 -4.54 -4.72 -14.47
C THR A 69 -5.81 -4.08 -15.01
N GLY A 70 -5.70 -3.38 -16.13
CA GLY A 70 -6.81 -2.60 -16.68
C GLY A 70 -7.16 -1.40 -15.80
N ILE A 71 -8.29 -1.47 -15.09
CA ILE A 71 -8.75 -0.44 -14.15
C ILE A 71 -8.42 -0.76 -12.68
N ASP A 72 -7.98 -1.99 -12.41
CA ASP A 72 -7.68 -2.48 -11.07
C ASP A 72 -6.19 -2.39 -10.77
N LEU A 73 -5.85 -2.36 -9.48
CA LEU A 73 -4.50 -2.48 -8.99
C LEU A 73 -4.33 -3.81 -8.26
N VAL A 74 -3.31 -4.57 -8.62
CA VAL A 74 -2.91 -5.76 -7.86
C VAL A 74 -1.71 -5.40 -7.02
N PHE A 75 -1.89 -5.45 -5.70
CA PHE A 75 -0.80 -5.35 -4.73
C PHE A 75 -0.31 -6.75 -4.37
N ALA A 76 1.00 -6.93 -4.27
CA ALA A 76 1.57 -8.21 -3.88
C ALA A 76 2.79 -8.05 -2.96
N ALA A 77 2.86 -8.97 -1.99
CA ALA A 77 3.98 -9.17 -1.07
C ALA A 77 4.02 -10.64 -0.62
N ASN A 78 5.20 -11.18 -0.36
CA ASN A 78 5.40 -12.53 0.19
C ASN A 78 4.57 -13.64 -0.50
N ASN A 79 4.56 -13.66 -1.83
CA ASN A 79 3.79 -14.60 -2.68
C ASN A 79 2.27 -14.57 -2.48
N ARG A 80 1.75 -13.53 -1.84
CA ARG A 80 0.32 -13.25 -1.71
C ARG A 80 0.00 -11.97 -2.47
N SER A 81 -1.24 -11.86 -2.94
CA SER A 81 -1.68 -10.69 -3.70
C SER A 81 -3.13 -10.34 -3.39
N VAL A 82 -3.46 -9.06 -3.50
CA VAL A 82 -4.82 -8.55 -3.40
C VAL A 82 -5.12 -7.62 -4.57
N LEU A 83 -6.29 -7.81 -5.16
CA LEU A 83 -6.81 -6.97 -6.23
C LEU A 83 -7.71 -5.88 -5.63
N VAL A 84 -7.46 -4.63 -6.02
CA VAL A 84 -8.16 -3.45 -5.53
C VAL A 84 -8.70 -2.67 -6.71
N SER A 85 -10.02 -2.61 -6.80
CA SER A 85 -10.71 -1.86 -7.85
C SER A 85 -10.94 -0.41 -7.46
N SER A 86 -10.85 0.49 -8.45
CA SER A 86 -11.27 1.88 -8.31
C SER A 86 -12.72 1.99 -7.80
N PRO A 87 -13.07 2.97 -6.94
CA PRO A 87 -12.19 3.97 -6.32
C PRO A 87 -11.37 3.38 -5.15
N PHE A 88 -10.12 3.84 -4.98
CA PHE A 88 -9.18 3.37 -3.94
C PHE A 88 -9.49 3.99 -2.57
N THR A 89 -10.61 3.61 -1.97
CA THR A 89 -11.05 4.05 -0.64
C THR A 89 -10.27 3.35 0.48
N ALA A 90 -10.35 3.87 1.70
CA ALA A 90 -9.68 3.27 2.87
C ALA A 90 -10.08 1.80 3.05
N ASP A 91 -11.37 1.48 3.05
CA ASP A 91 -11.87 0.10 3.20
C ASP A 91 -11.32 -0.87 2.15
N LYS A 92 -11.14 -0.41 0.91
CA LYS A 92 -10.57 -1.25 -0.17
C LYS A 92 -9.05 -1.39 -0.09
N LEU A 93 -8.37 -0.48 0.61
CA LEU A 93 -6.92 -0.53 0.82
C LEU A 93 -6.54 -1.26 2.11
N ARG A 94 -7.44 -1.47 3.07
CA ARG A 94 -7.16 -2.26 4.29
C ARG A 94 -6.60 -3.66 3.99
N PRO A 95 -7.15 -4.43 3.03
CA PRO A 95 -6.59 -5.74 2.68
C PRO A 95 -5.14 -5.70 2.20
N VAL A 96 -4.67 -4.56 1.69
CA VAL A 96 -3.27 -4.37 1.29
C VAL A 96 -2.36 -4.28 2.52
N LEU A 97 -2.84 -3.67 3.60
CA LEU A 97 -2.13 -3.59 4.88
C LEU A 97 -2.14 -4.94 5.60
N ASP A 98 -3.27 -5.64 5.59
CA ASP A 98 -3.37 -7.01 6.12
C ASP A 98 -2.39 -7.95 5.40
N LEU A 99 -2.33 -7.84 4.06
CA LEU A 99 -1.34 -8.54 3.24
C LEU A 99 0.10 -8.20 3.68
N ALA A 100 0.40 -6.91 3.86
CA ALA A 100 1.75 -6.47 4.21
C ALA A 100 2.19 -6.96 5.59
N LEU A 101 1.26 -7.00 6.56
CA LEU A 101 1.51 -7.34 7.96
C LEU A 101 1.31 -8.82 8.27
N ALA A 102 0.87 -9.63 7.31
CA ALA A 102 0.53 -11.02 7.57
C ALA A 102 1.70 -11.87 8.11
N ASP A 103 2.94 -11.49 7.82
CA ASP A 103 4.16 -12.14 8.34
C ASP A 103 4.93 -11.23 9.33
N SER A 104 4.30 -10.14 9.78
CA SER A 104 4.89 -9.18 10.70
C SER A 104 4.83 -9.67 12.15
N PRO A 105 5.87 -9.43 12.96
CA PRO A 105 5.78 -9.58 14.41
C PRO A 105 4.90 -8.50 15.05
N ILE A 106 4.65 -7.38 14.35
CA ILE A 106 3.80 -6.30 14.82
C ILE A 106 2.34 -6.77 14.77
N THR A 107 1.74 -6.94 15.94
CA THR A 107 0.30 -7.26 16.07
C THR A 107 -0.51 -5.98 15.88
N LEU A 108 -1.44 -5.98 14.93
CA LEU A 108 -2.48 -4.95 14.84
C LEU A 108 -3.45 -5.16 16.00
N ILE A 109 -3.63 -4.14 16.85
CA ILE A 109 -4.52 -4.17 18.02
C ILE A 109 -5.98 -4.00 17.57
#